data_AF-A0A6C0IAN8-F1
#
_entry.id   AF-A0A6C0IAN8-F1
#
_cell.length_a   1.000
_cell.length_b   1.000
_cell.length_c   1.000
_cell.angle_alpha   90.00
_cell.angle_beta   90.00
_cell.angle_gamma   90.00
#
_symmetry.space_group_name_H-M   'P 1'
#
loop_
_entity.id
_entity.type
_entity.pdbx_description
1 polymer ?
#
loop_
_entity_poly.entity_id
_entity_poly.type
_entity_poly.pdbx_seq_one_letter_code
_entity_poly.pdbx_strand_id
1 'polypeptide(L)'
;MNSSINASSKYAYHTFESVEFSGVFDRIVNNDLTGECKYHLFIRYGDKVYMDVKGVGEIVIPFAELQQNKYWKYYYDLSLLLTNNKNMVVQDLKYSSEYNDCQLYDEARFWSIDTASIENDLHNNTLMIISYDDNCFYKICPYDLENMGYTSQEDLNIFRQNYMMGYECENMWGIYYNLAIEYQTNLIQKKFEEIL
;
A
#
# COMPACT_ATOMS: atom_id res chain seq x y z
N MET A 1 9.57 4.93 -17.95
CA MET A 1 10.26 4.38 -16.75
C MET A 1 10.94 3.07 -17.10
N ASN A 2 12.20 2.92 -16.66
CA ASN A 2 12.99 1.69 -16.88
C ASN A 2 12.89 0.76 -15.67
N SER A 3 12.86 -0.54 -15.93
CA SER A 3 12.84 -1.58 -14.90
C SER A 3 13.54 -2.84 -15.38
N SER A 4 14.16 -3.59 -14.48
CA SER A 4 14.49 -4.99 -14.77
C SER A 4 13.26 -5.87 -14.54
N ILE A 5 13.06 -6.86 -15.42
CA ILE A 5 11.91 -7.77 -15.34
C ILE A 5 12.43 -9.20 -15.23
N ASN A 6 11.98 -9.91 -14.18
CA ASN A 6 12.14 -11.35 -14.05
C ASN A 6 10.75 -11.99 -14.11
N ALA A 7 10.48 -12.85 -15.09
CA ALA A 7 9.15 -13.41 -15.30
C ALA A 7 9.15 -14.92 -15.13
N SER A 8 8.07 -15.42 -14.54
CA SER A 8 7.69 -16.81 -14.47
C SER A 8 6.45 -17.05 -15.34
N SER A 9 5.87 -18.26 -15.28
CA SER A 9 4.62 -18.55 -15.97
C SER A 9 3.38 -17.88 -15.34
N LYS A 10 3.48 -17.37 -14.10
CA LYS A 10 2.36 -16.78 -13.34
C LYS A 10 2.54 -15.30 -13.05
N TYR A 11 3.77 -14.92 -12.71
CA TYR A 11 4.11 -13.58 -12.22
C TYR A 11 5.25 -12.98 -13.03
N ALA A 12 5.22 -11.67 -13.23
CA ALA A 12 6.39 -10.89 -13.60
C ALA A 12 6.80 -9.97 -12.44
N TYR A 13 8.06 -10.05 -12.03
CA TYR A 13 8.64 -9.23 -10.99
C TYR A 13 9.36 -8.06 -11.64
N HIS A 14 8.91 -6.84 -11.34
CA HIS A 14 9.45 -5.62 -11.92
C HIS A 14 10.21 -4.87 -10.83
N THR A 15 11.50 -4.60 -11.06
CA THR A 15 12.32 -3.79 -10.14
C THR A 15 12.67 -2.48 -10.81
N PHE A 16 12.34 -1.37 -10.14
CA PHE A 16 12.53 -0.01 -10.61
C PHE A 16 13.58 0.72 -9.77
N GLU A 17 14.51 1.41 -10.41
CA GLU A 17 15.50 2.24 -9.69
C GLU A 17 14.92 3.62 -9.30
N SER A 18 13.98 4.12 -10.09
CA SER A 18 13.46 5.49 -9.99
C SER A 18 12.06 5.59 -9.36
N VAL A 19 11.47 4.47 -8.97
CA VAL A 19 10.09 4.39 -8.46
C VAL A 19 10.09 3.74 -7.09
N GLU A 20 9.32 4.32 -6.16
CA GLU A 20 9.03 3.75 -4.86
C GLU A 20 7.55 3.37 -4.77
N PHE A 21 7.29 2.14 -4.41
CA PHE A 21 5.98 1.55 -4.15
C PHE A 21 5.83 1.37 -2.64
N SER A 22 4.67 1.71 -2.10
CA SER A 22 4.34 1.40 -0.72
C SER A 22 2.83 1.38 -0.47
N GLY A 23 2.42 0.72 0.61
CA GLY A 23 1.02 0.71 1.03
C GLY A 23 0.83 0.51 2.54
N VAL A 24 -0.34 0.93 3.03
CA VAL A 24 -0.86 0.55 4.35
C VAL A 24 -2.17 -0.18 4.12
N PHE A 25 -2.32 -1.34 4.75
CA PHE A 25 -3.59 -2.06 4.83
C PHE A 25 -3.96 -2.21 6.30
N ASP A 26 -5.16 -1.76 6.64
CA ASP A 26 -5.75 -1.93 7.96
C ASP A 26 -6.95 -2.85 7.79
N ARG A 27 -6.93 -4.00 8.45
CA ARG A 27 -7.92 -5.07 8.32
C ARG A 27 -8.56 -5.34 9.66
N ILE A 28 -9.89 -5.42 9.66
CA ILE A 28 -10.67 -5.86 10.82
C ILE A 28 -11.18 -7.27 10.53
N VAL A 29 -10.84 -8.21 11.41
CA VAL A 29 -11.19 -9.63 11.27
C VAL A 29 -12.08 -10.07 12.42
N ASN A 30 -13.15 -10.81 12.10
CA ASN A 30 -14.04 -11.42 13.09
C ASN A 30 -14.50 -12.80 12.58
N ASN A 31 -14.08 -13.86 13.28
CA ASN A 31 -14.57 -15.26 13.19
C ASN A 31 -15.16 -15.66 11.82
N ASP A 32 -14.33 -15.72 10.78
CA ASP A 32 -14.63 -16.23 9.42
C ASP A 32 -14.95 -15.19 8.32
N LEU A 33 -15.00 -13.89 8.64
CA LEU A 33 -15.13 -12.83 7.64
C LEU A 33 -14.16 -11.67 7.90
N THR A 34 -13.46 -11.23 6.86
CA THR A 34 -12.87 -9.87 6.82
C THR A 34 -14.03 -8.88 6.76
N GLY A 35 -14.33 -8.23 7.89
CA GLY A 35 -15.50 -7.35 8.01
C GLY A 35 -15.27 -6.02 7.30
N GLU A 36 -14.08 -5.44 7.45
CA GLU A 36 -13.69 -4.19 6.82
C GLU A 36 -12.19 -4.16 6.55
N CYS A 37 -11.80 -3.51 5.46
CA CYS A 37 -10.41 -3.22 5.17
C CYS A 37 -10.34 -1.79 4.67
N LYS A 38 -9.37 -1.01 5.17
CA LYS A 38 -8.97 0.31 4.68
C LYS A 38 -7.58 0.20 4.06
N TYR A 39 -7.30 1.00 3.04
CA TYR A 39 -5.96 1.08 2.47
C TYR A 39 -5.58 2.50 2.05
N HIS A 40 -4.27 2.72 2.07
CA HIS A 40 -3.59 3.81 1.38
C HIS A 40 -2.46 3.22 0.56
N LEU A 41 -2.54 3.39 -0.75
CA LEU A 41 -1.56 2.90 -1.71
C LEU A 41 -0.81 4.09 -2.31
N PHE A 42 0.51 3.99 -2.41
CA PHE A 42 1.35 5.05 -2.94
C PHE A 42 2.29 4.52 -4.02
N ILE A 43 2.44 5.28 -5.11
CA ILE A 43 3.54 5.11 -6.07
C ILE A 43 4.21 6.47 -6.22
N ARG A 44 5.50 6.55 -5.95
CA ARG A 44 6.31 7.76 -6.11
C ARG A 44 7.28 7.62 -7.26
N TYR A 45 7.25 8.57 -8.19
CA TYR A 45 8.22 8.73 -9.27
C TYR A 45 8.77 10.16 -9.23
N GLY A 46 10.00 10.33 -8.74
CA GLY A 46 10.60 11.66 -8.55
C GLY A 46 9.81 12.54 -7.58
N ASP A 47 9.27 13.64 -8.08
CA ASP A 47 8.41 14.57 -7.35
C ASP A 47 6.91 14.28 -7.52
N LYS A 48 6.53 13.26 -8.30
CA LYS A 48 5.14 12.88 -8.53
C LYS A 48 4.75 11.70 -7.65
N VAL A 49 3.57 11.78 -7.05
CA VAL A 49 2.99 10.71 -6.23
C VAL A 49 1.60 10.39 -6.72
N TYR A 50 1.36 9.14 -7.07
CA TYR A 50 0.04 8.55 -7.12
C TYR A 50 -0.35 8.08 -5.72
N MET A 51 -1.55 8.43 -5.28
CA MET A 51 -2.16 7.96 -4.04
C MET A 51 -3.57 7.43 -4.33
N ASP A 52 -3.83 6.20 -3.92
CA ASP A 52 -5.15 5.56 -3.98
C ASP A 52 -5.60 5.18 -2.57
N VAL A 53 -6.78 5.65 -2.19
CA VAL A 53 -7.32 5.50 -0.83
C VAL A 53 -8.73 4.94 -0.91
N LYS A 54 -8.94 3.80 -0.23
CA LYS A 54 -10.22 3.11 -0.25
C LYS A 54 -11.34 4.02 0.24
N GLY A 55 -12.44 4.05 -0.50
CA GLY A 55 -13.62 4.86 -0.17
C GLY A 55 -13.43 6.36 -0.37
N VAL A 56 -12.27 6.83 -0.85
CA VAL A 56 -11.98 8.24 -1.12
C VAL A 56 -11.75 8.46 -2.62
N GLY A 57 -10.92 7.62 -3.24
CA GLY A 57 -10.56 7.70 -4.66
C GLY A 57 -9.05 7.72 -4.89
N GLU A 58 -8.64 8.20 -6.06
CA GLU A 58 -7.24 8.25 -6.47
C GLU A 58 -6.83 9.64 -6.96
N ILE A 59 -5.59 10.03 -6.68
CA ILE A 59 -5.01 11.31 -7.12
C ILE A 59 -3.54 11.16 -7.51
N VAL A 60 -3.09 12.09 -8.36
CA VAL A 60 -1.68 12.29 -8.71
C VAL A 60 -1.28 13.71 -8.29
N ILE A 61 -0.38 13.82 -7.31
CA ILE A 61 0.01 15.09 -6.70
C ILE A 61 1.52 15.25 -6.62
N PRO A 62 2.04 16.48 -6.46
CA PRO A 62 3.43 16.69 -6.08
C PRO A 62 3.75 16.07 -4.72
N PHE A 63 4.95 15.54 -4.54
CA PHE A 63 5.42 14.99 -3.27
C PHE A 63 5.39 16.04 -2.15
N ALA A 64 5.68 17.31 -2.48
CA ALA A 64 5.57 18.41 -1.54
C ALA A 64 4.13 18.60 -1.01
N GLU A 65 3.12 18.39 -1.84
CA GLU A 65 1.71 18.46 -1.46
C GLU A 65 1.35 17.34 -0.46
N LEU A 66 1.82 16.12 -0.72
CA LEU A 66 1.68 14.99 0.20
C LEU A 66 2.32 15.30 1.57
N GLN A 67 3.53 15.87 1.57
CA GLN A 67 4.27 16.16 2.80
C GLN A 67 3.65 17.28 3.64
N GLN A 68 2.89 18.20 3.04
CA GLN A 68 2.21 19.29 3.76
C GLN A 68 0.97 18.82 4.51
N ASN A 69 0.28 17.79 4.01
CA ASN A 69 -0.88 17.22 4.69
C ASN A 69 -0.43 16.20 5.75
N LYS A 70 -0.63 16.51 7.03
CA LYS A 70 -0.21 15.64 8.14
C LYS A 70 -0.78 14.22 8.07
N TYR A 71 -2.00 14.03 7.58
CA TYR A 71 -2.64 12.72 7.49
C TYR A 71 -2.03 11.90 6.34
N TRP A 72 -1.87 12.51 5.17
CA TRP A 72 -1.26 11.82 4.02
C TRP A 72 0.21 11.50 4.28
N LYS A 73 0.95 12.44 4.87
CA LYS A 73 2.32 12.22 5.32
C LYS A 73 2.41 11.06 6.31
N TYR A 74 1.53 11.03 7.31
CA TYR A 74 1.49 9.96 8.30
C TYR A 74 1.35 8.58 7.64
N TYR A 75 0.36 8.40 6.77
CA TYR A 75 0.14 7.11 6.11
C TYR A 75 1.23 6.77 5.09
N TYR A 76 1.81 7.76 4.42
CA TYR A 76 2.96 7.54 3.55
C TYR A 76 4.17 7.04 4.34
N ASP A 77 4.54 7.70 5.42
CA ASP A 77 5.68 7.29 6.25
C ASP A 77 5.43 5.89 6.87
N LEU A 78 4.22 5.61 7.36
CA LEU A 78 3.84 4.29 7.85
C LEU A 78 3.93 3.22 6.75
N SER A 79 3.48 3.55 5.53
CA SER A 79 3.55 2.61 4.40
C SER A 79 4.98 2.18 4.08
N LEU A 80 5.95 3.09 4.23
CA LEU A 80 7.36 2.80 4.01
C LEU A 80 7.93 1.85 5.08
N LEU A 81 7.37 1.83 6.29
CA LEU A 81 7.75 0.88 7.34
C LEU A 81 7.11 -0.49 7.16
N LEU A 82 6.00 -0.60 6.44
CA LEU A 82 5.30 -1.87 6.23
C LEU A 82 5.71 -2.58 4.94
N THR A 83 6.19 -1.81 3.95
CA THR A 83 6.58 -2.33 2.65
C THR A 83 8.01 -2.89 2.69
N ASN A 84 8.15 -4.18 2.40
CA ASN A 84 9.44 -4.89 2.50
C ASN A 84 10.42 -4.50 1.40
N ASN A 85 9.94 -4.34 0.15
CA ASN A 85 10.75 -3.92 -0.99
C ASN A 85 10.02 -2.84 -1.81
N LYS A 86 10.32 -1.58 -1.49
CA LYS A 86 9.71 -0.42 -2.16
C LYS A 86 10.09 -0.27 -3.63
N ASN A 87 11.08 -0.97 -4.14
CA ASN A 87 11.50 -0.84 -5.54
C ASN A 87 10.95 -1.95 -6.42
N MET A 88 10.15 -2.85 -5.85
CA MET A 88 9.60 -4.01 -6.54
C MET A 88 8.07 -3.97 -6.56
N VAL A 89 7.50 -4.34 -7.71
CA VAL A 89 6.08 -4.60 -7.89
C VAL A 89 5.93 -5.90 -8.66
N VAL A 90 4.92 -6.69 -8.33
CA VAL A 90 4.62 -7.96 -8.96
C VAL A 90 3.43 -7.76 -9.89
N GLN A 91 3.54 -8.27 -11.11
CA GLN A 91 2.46 -8.30 -12.07
C GLN A 91 1.87 -9.71 -12.13
N ASP A 92 0.58 -9.83 -11.84
CA ASP A 92 -0.19 -11.04 -12.09
C ASP A 92 -0.45 -11.18 -13.59
N LEU A 93 0.18 -12.16 -14.22
CA LEU A 93 -0.03 -12.43 -15.64
C LEU A 93 -1.40 -13.12 -15.82
N LYS A 94 -2.26 -12.52 -16.64
CA LYS A 94 -3.61 -13.02 -16.99
C LYS A 94 -3.57 -14.55 -17.21
N TYR A 95 -4.54 -15.27 -16.65
CA TYR A 95 -4.72 -16.74 -16.70
C TYR A 95 -4.01 -17.59 -15.62
N SER A 96 -3.49 -17.00 -14.55
CA SER A 96 -3.26 -17.75 -13.31
C SER A 96 -4.60 -18.24 -12.74
N SER A 97 -4.79 -19.55 -12.61
CA SER A 97 -5.98 -20.18 -11.99
C SER A 97 -6.11 -19.88 -10.49
N GLU A 98 -5.17 -19.12 -9.93
CA GLU A 98 -5.10 -18.71 -8.52
C GLU A 98 -5.38 -17.21 -8.37
N TYR A 99 -5.90 -16.52 -9.40
CA TYR A 99 -6.39 -15.15 -9.27
C TYR A 99 -7.43 -15.11 -8.17
N ASN A 100 -6.99 -14.69 -6.99
CA ASN A 100 -7.84 -14.47 -5.86
C ASN A 100 -8.47 -13.12 -6.14
N ASP A 101 -9.73 -13.15 -6.57
CA ASP A 101 -10.59 -11.97 -6.58
C ASP A 101 -10.79 -11.57 -5.12
N CYS A 102 -9.75 -11.01 -4.51
CA CYS A 102 -9.83 -10.41 -3.20
C CYS A 102 -10.95 -9.38 -3.35
N GLN A 103 -12.10 -9.64 -2.70
CA GLN A 103 -13.27 -8.75 -2.63
C GLN A 103 -12.95 -7.37 -2.00
N LEU A 104 -11.68 -7.01 -1.93
CA LEU A 104 -11.12 -5.74 -1.51
C LEU A 104 -11.35 -4.64 -2.56
N TYR A 105 -11.44 -4.99 -3.85
CA TYR A 105 -11.50 -4.05 -4.97
C TYR A 105 -12.74 -4.26 -5.84
N ASP A 106 -13.31 -3.17 -6.33
CA ASP A 106 -14.49 -3.20 -7.20
C ASP A 106 -14.14 -3.54 -8.68
N GLU A 107 -12.85 -3.67 -8.99
CA GLU A 107 -12.33 -3.91 -10.33
C GLU A 107 -11.10 -4.82 -10.30
N ALA A 108 -10.81 -5.46 -11.43
CA ALA A 108 -9.64 -6.31 -11.56
C ALA A 108 -8.34 -5.48 -11.51
N ARG A 109 -7.42 -5.89 -10.65
CA ARG A 109 -6.11 -5.26 -10.47
C ARG A 109 -5.01 -6.32 -10.61
N PHE A 110 -3.85 -5.92 -11.11
CA PHE A 110 -2.79 -6.87 -11.52
C PHE A 110 -1.42 -6.53 -10.97
N TRP A 111 -1.26 -5.41 -10.25
CA TRP A 111 0.04 -4.90 -9.82
C TRP A 111 0.14 -4.89 -8.30
N SER A 112 0.74 -5.91 -7.70
CA SER A 112 0.83 -6.07 -6.25
C SER A 112 2.19 -5.69 -5.66
N ILE A 113 2.18 -5.35 -4.37
CA ILE A 113 3.39 -5.08 -3.58
C ILE A 113 3.49 -6.02 -2.39
N ASP A 114 4.74 -6.29 -2.00
CA ASP A 114 5.08 -7.00 -0.78
C ASP A 114 5.02 -6.02 0.41
N THR A 115 3.85 -5.98 1.05
CA THR A 115 3.58 -5.14 2.22
C THR A 115 2.87 -5.92 3.31
N ALA A 116 3.26 -5.67 4.56
CA ALA A 116 2.56 -6.19 5.71
C ALA A 116 1.24 -5.42 5.96
N SER A 117 0.26 -6.09 6.56
CA SER A 117 -1.02 -5.51 6.98
C SER A 117 -1.05 -5.31 8.49
N ILE A 118 -1.73 -4.26 8.94
CA ILE A 118 -2.19 -4.11 10.32
C ILE A 118 -3.51 -4.87 10.42
N GLU A 119 -3.59 -5.79 11.36
CA GLU A 119 -4.79 -6.60 11.61
C GLU A 119 -5.30 -6.37 13.02
N ASN A 120 -6.56 -5.94 13.10
CA ASN A 120 -7.36 -5.87 14.30
C ASN A 120 -8.30 -7.08 14.35
N ASP A 121 -7.89 -8.08 15.11
CA ASP A 121 -8.69 -9.28 15.38
C ASP A 121 -9.62 -9.00 16.56
N LEU A 122 -10.90 -8.80 16.25
CA LEU A 122 -11.93 -8.51 17.24
C LEU A 122 -12.26 -9.72 18.13
N HIS A 123 -12.03 -10.93 17.65
CA HIS A 123 -12.32 -12.14 18.41
C HIS A 123 -11.29 -12.34 19.52
N ASN A 124 -10.01 -12.22 19.18
CA ASN A 124 -8.91 -12.35 20.11
C ASN A 124 -8.58 -11.03 20.84
N ASN A 125 -9.22 -9.92 20.43
CA ASN A 125 -8.95 -8.57 20.94
C ASN A 125 -7.46 -8.21 20.82
N THR A 126 -6.90 -8.48 19.65
CA THR A 126 -5.48 -8.26 19.34
C THR A 126 -5.31 -7.32 18.16
N LEU A 127 -4.30 -6.46 18.25
CA LEU A 127 -3.86 -5.61 17.15
C LEU A 127 -2.40 -5.94 16.85
N MET A 128 -2.12 -6.39 15.63
CA MET A 128 -0.80 -6.85 15.25
C MET A 128 -0.48 -6.56 13.79
N ILE A 129 0.80 -6.73 13.41
CA ILE A 129 1.22 -6.72 12.01
C ILE A 129 1.39 -8.15 11.54
N ILE A 130 0.83 -8.43 10.37
CA ILE A 130 0.94 -9.71 9.69
C ILE A 130 1.51 -9.52 8.29
N SER A 131 2.49 -10.35 7.96
CA SER A 131 3.01 -10.43 6.60
C SER A 131 2.06 -11.26 5.77
N TYR A 132 1.55 -10.69 4.68
CA TYR A 132 0.85 -11.43 3.66
C TYR A 132 1.68 -11.44 2.39
N ASP A 133 1.71 -12.58 1.72
CA ASP A 133 2.17 -12.64 0.34
C ASP A 133 1.06 -12.08 -0.57
N ASP A 134 1.38 -11.05 -1.36
CA ASP A 134 0.70 -10.60 -2.58
C ASP A 134 -0.81 -10.29 -2.54
N ASN A 135 -1.28 -9.42 -1.61
CA ASN A 135 -2.72 -9.03 -1.54
C ASN A 135 -3.03 -7.55 -1.83
N CYS A 136 -2.03 -6.77 -2.26
CA CYS A 136 -2.11 -5.32 -2.24
C CYS A 136 -1.93 -4.73 -3.63
N PHE A 137 -3.02 -4.51 -4.35
CA PHE A 137 -2.97 -4.21 -5.78
C PHE A 137 -3.25 -2.75 -6.12
N TYR A 138 -2.36 -2.15 -6.93
CA TYR A 138 -2.59 -0.86 -7.57
C TYR A 138 -3.61 -0.97 -8.69
N LYS A 139 -4.42 0.08 -8.83
CA LYS A 139 -5.36 0.25 -9.94
C LYS A 139 -4.66 0.57 -11.26
N ILE A 140 -3.60 1.36 -11.22
CA ILE A 140 -2.87 1.80 -12.41
C ILE A 140 -1.71 0.87 -12.76
N CYS A 141 -1.32 0.86 -14.03
CA CYS A 141 -0.04 0.32 -14.45
C CYS A 141 1.08 1.27 -13.98
N PRO A 142 2.08 0.80 -13.22
CA PRO A 142 3.18 1.64 -12.74
C PRO A 142 3.90 2.42 -13.83
N TYR A 143 3.99 1.86 -15.05
CA TYR A 143 4.65 2.49 -16.20
C TYR A 143 3.97 3.78 -16.68
N ASP A 144 2.69 3.96 -16.37
CA ASP A 144 1.91 5.09 -16.86
C ASP A 144 2.13 6.35 -16.02
N LEU A 145 2.56 6.22 -14.76
CA LEU A 145 2.66 7.34 -13.81
C LEU A 145 3.54 8.49 -14.30
N GLU A 146 4.63 8.19 -15.02
CA GLU A 146 5.50 9.22 -15.59
C GLU A 146 4.74 10.18 -16.52
N ASN A 147 3.79 9.66 -17.28
CA ASN A 147 3.03 10.42 -18.28
C ASN A 147 1.67 10.92 -17.74
N MET A 148 1.24 10.48 -16.56
CA MET A 148 0.01 10.97 -15.95
C MET A 148 0.14 12.46 -15.58
N GLY A 149 -0.88 13.26 -15.92
CA GLY A 149 -1.01 14.62 -15.43
C GLY A 149 -1.34 14.66 -13.94
N TYR A 150 -1.05 15.78 -13.28
CA TYR A 150 -1.51 16.00 -11.92
C TYR A 150 -3.03 16.12 -11.88
N THR A 151 -3.62 15.67 -10.77
CA THR A 151 -5.04 15.85 -10.47
C THR A 151 -5.40 17.34 -10.50
N SER A 152 -6.54 17.66 -11.09
CA SER A 152 -7.03 19.04 -11.15
C SER A 152 -7.28 19.58 -9.74
N GLN A 153 -7.26 20.91 -9.56
CA GLN A 153 -7.53 21.48 -8.23
C GLN A 153 -8.94 21.18 -7.73
N GLU A 154 -9.91 21.06 -8.64
CA GLU A 154 -11.29 20.69 -8.33
C GLU A 154 -11.38 19.26 -7.80
N ASP A 155 -10.80 18.30 -8.53
CA ASP A 155 -10.78 16.89 -8.13
C ASP A 155 -9.99 16.69 -6.83
N LEU A 156 -8.88 17.42 -6.64
CA LEU A 156 -8.10 17.39 -5.40
C LEU A 156 -8.93 17.91 -4.21
N ASN A 157 -9.76 18.91 -4.42
CA ASN A 157 -10.65 19.43 -3.37
C ASN A 157 -11.75 18.42 -3.02
N ILE A 158 -12.33 17.74 -4.03
CA ILE A 158 -13.30 16.66 -3.82
C ILE A 158 -12.64 15.52 -3.03
N PHE A 159 -11.44 15.09 -3.43
CA PHE A 159 -10.69 14.07 -2.73
C PHE A 159 -10.46 14.44 -1.26
N ARG A 160 -10.02 15.68 -0.97
CA ARG A 160 -9.83 16.17 0.40
C ARG A 160 -11.11 16.15 1.22
N GLN A 161 -12.24 16.57 0.65
CA GLN A 161 -13.54 16.54 1.33
C GLN A 161 -13.94 15.11 1.69
N ASN A 162 -13.85 14.19 0.73
CA ASN A 162 -14.15 12.77 0.95
C ASN A 162 -13.21 12.17 2.01
N TYR A 163 -11.92 12.49 1.95
CA TYR A 163 -10.91 12.01 2.91
C TYR A 163 -11.26 12.42 4.34
N MET A 164 -11.66 13.68 4.54
CA MET A 164 -12.02 14.21 5.85
C MET A 164 -13.35 13.67 6.40
N MET A 165 -14.25 13.19 5.54
CA MET A 165 -15.51 12.57 5.94
C MET A 165 -15.35 11.13 6.43
N GLY A 166 -14.37 10.39 5.88
CA GLY A 166 -14.25 8.94 6.08
C GLY A 166 -13.14 8.47 7.02
N TYR A 167 -12.16 9.29 7.37
CA TYR A 167 -10.98 8.84 8.12
C TYR A 167 -10.97 9.23 9.60
N GLU A 168 -10.70 8.22 10.43
CA GLU A 168 -10.77 8.24 11.89
C GLU A 168 -9.55 8.85 12.58
N CYS A 169 -9.76 9.06 13.89
CA CYS A 169 -9.02 9.83 14.87
C CYS A 169 -7.50 9.52 14.96
N GLU A 170 -6.70 10.57 15.15
CA GLU A 170 -5.24 10.54 15.38
C GLU A 170 -4.79 9.61 16.53
N ASN A 171 -5.72 9.15 17.37
CA ASN A 171 -5.45 8.33 18.54
C ASN A 171 -4.78 6.97 18.22
N MET A 172 -5.01 6.39 17.05
CA MET A 172 -4.38 5.11 16.66
C MET A 172 -2.97 5.27 16.09
N TRP A 173 -2.55 6.50 15.77
CA TRP A 173 -1.32 6.74 15.03
C TRP A 173 -0.07 6.27 15.75
N GLY A 174 0.01 6.55 17.06
CA GLY A 174 1.15 6.10 17.87
C GLY A 174 1.22 4.59 17.99
N ILE A 175 0.07 3.91 18.06
CA ILE A 175 0.00 2.46 18.19
C ILE A 175 0.50 1.80 16.91
N TYR A 176 0.01 2.26 15.74
CA TYR A 176 0.40 1.70 14.45
C TYR A 176 1.90 1.89 14.17
N TYR A 177 2.46 3.06 14.47
CA TYR A 177 3.90 3.28 14.35
C TYR A 177 4.72 2.35 15.23
N ASN A 178 4.34 2.19 16.50
CA ASN A 178 5.07 1.33 17.42
C ASN A 178 5.06 -0.13 16.93
N LEU A 179 3.91 -0.61 16.47
CA LEU A 179 3.81 -1.94 15.85
C LEU A 179 4.72 -2.06 14.63
N ALA A 180 4.71 -1.07 13.73
CA ALA A 180 5.54 -1.10 12.52
C ALA A 180 7.04 -1.12 12.83
N ILE A 181 7.48 -0.35 13.83
CA ILE A 181 8.87 -0.35 14.30
C ILE A 181 9.24 -1.70 14.91
N GLU A 182 8.38 -2.29 15.74
CA GLU A 182 8.60 -3.60 16.32
C GLU A 182 8.70 -4.68 15.23
N TYR A 183 7.79 -4.65 14.25
CA TYR A 183 7.83 -5.54 13.08
C TYR A 183 9.15 -5.43 12.32
N GLN A 184 9.59 -4.22 11.99
CA GLN A 184 10.87 -4.00 11.31
C GLN A 184 12.07 -4.48 12.14
N THR A 185 12.04 -4.25 13.45
CA THR A 185 13.08 -4.74 14.37
C THR A 185 13.16 -6.26 14.34
N ASN A 186 12.02 -6.95 14.38
CA ASN A 186 11.94 -8.40 14.30
C ASN A 186 12.44 -8.95 12.96
N LEU A 187 12.13 -8.29 11.84
CA LEU A 187 12.66 -8.67 10.52
C LEU A 187 14.19 -8.56 10.46
N ILE A 188 14.74 -7.47 10.99
CA ILE A 188 16.19 -7.26 11.05
C ILE A 188 16.85 -8.34 11.90
N GLN A 189 16.29 -8.63 13.07
CA GLN A 189 16.82 -9.67 13.96
C GLN A 189 16.83 -11.04 13.29
N LYS A 190 15.73 -11.45 12.64
CA LYS A 190 15.67 -12.72 11.89
C LYS A 190 16.75 -12.81 10.80
N LYS A 191 16.93 -11.73 10.02
CA LYS A 191 17.99 -11.67 9.00
C LYS A 191 19.38 -11.80 9.61
N PHE A 192 19.63 -11.26 10.80
CA PHE A 192 20.90 -11.46 11.50
C PHE A 192 21.10 -12.90 11.96
N GLU A 193 20.05 -13.54 12.49
CA GLU A 193 20.09 -14.95 12.93
C GLU A 193 20.32 -15.92 11.78
N GLU A 194 19.85 -15.61 10.56
CA GLU A 194 20.06 -16.44 9.35
C GLU A 194 21.49 -16.37 8.78
N ILE A 195 22.27 -15.35 9.17
CA ILE A 195 23.65 -15.12 8.68
C ILE A 195 24.70 -15.68 9.66
N LEU A 196 24.29 -16.06 10.88
CA LEU A 196 25.13 -16.64 11.93
C LEU A 196 25.14 -18.17 11.89
#